data_AF-H3ZGI3-F1
#
_entry.id   AF-H3ZGI3-F1
#
_cell.length_a   1.000
_cell.length_b   1.000
_cell.length_c   1.000
_cell.angle_alpha   90.00
_cell.angle_beta   90.00
_cell.angle_gamma   90.00
#
_symmetry.space_group_name_H-M   'P 1'
#
loop_
_entity.id
_entity.type
_entity.pdbx_description
1 polymer ?
#
loop_
_entity_poly.entity_id
_entity_poly.type
_entity_poly.pdbx_seq_one_letter_code
_entity_poly.pdbx_strand_id
1 'polypeptide(L)' 'MTIFSMETIEVSEAQFRQQLWRWKSVGRTLLNLPKIEKRDHKLRISVVSVDNITCYSLKKSFESYQQLLNWYGSILDELE' A
#
# COMPACT_ATOMS: atom_id res chain seq x y z
N MET A 1 27.28 2.43 10.81
CA MET A 1 26.33 2.50 9.68
C MET A 1 25.01 1.95 10.18
N THR A 2 24.14 2.83 10.68
CA THR A 2 22.85 2.41 11.25
C THR A 2 21.91 2.11 10.09
N ILE A 3 21.65 0.83 9.85
CA ILE A 3 20.61 0.40 8.92
C ILE A 3 19.29 0.76 9.60
N PHE A 4 18.67 1.87 9.20
CA PHE A 4 17.27 2.12 9.54
C PHE A 4 16.43 1.14 8.72
N SER A 5 16.21 -0.05 9.28
CA SER A 5 15.28 -1.02 8.70
C SER A 5 13.89 -0.42 8.81
N MET A 6 13.30 -0.05 7.66
CA MET A 6 11.95 0.51 7.59
C MET A 6 10.95 -0.48 8.21
N GLU A 7 10.26 -0.07 9.26
CA GLU A 7 9.36 -0.95 10.02
C GLU A 7 8.16 -1.32 9.16
N THR A 8 7.88 -2.61 8.99
CA THR A 8 6.71 -3.08 8.24
C THR A 8 5.60 -3.49 9.19
N ILE A 9 4.45 -2.86 9.07
CA ILE A 9 3.27 -3.11 9.91
C ILE A 9 2.13 -3.63 9.04
N GLU A 10 1.52 -4.73 9.47
CA GLU A 10 0.34 -5.26 8.80
C GLU A 10 -0.93 -4.52 9.21
N VAL A 11 -1.65 -3.97 8.23
CA VAL A 11 -2.83 -3.13 8.45
C VAL A 11 -4.10 -3.69 7.81
N SER A 12 -5.24 -3.31 8.37
CA SER A 12 -6.54 -3.56 7.75
C SER A 12 -6.75 -2.73 6.50
N GLU A 13 -7.76 -3.07 5.69
CA GLU A 13 -8.13 -2.28 4.52
C GLU A 13 -8.51 -0.84 4.87
N ALA A 14 -9.25 -0.61 5.95
CA ALA A 14 -9.62 0.73 6.41
C ALA A 14 -8.38 1.58 6.76
N GLN A 15 -7.42 0.99 7.48
CA GLN A 15 -6.16 1.65 7.83
C GLN A 15 -5.32 1.92 6.58
N PHE A 16 -5.26 0.98 5.63
CA PHE A 16 -4.56 1.16 4.36
C PHE A 16 -5.14 2.32 3.54
N ARG A 17 -6.47 2.37 3.41
CA ARG A 17 -7.20 3.48 2.76
C ARG A 17 -6.90 4.82 3.42
N GLN A 18 -6.83 4.87 4.74
CA GLN A 18 -6.46 6.09 5.47
C GLN A 18 -5.05 6.59 5.09
N GLN A 19 -4.09 5.68 4.87
CA GLN A 19 -2.74 6.08 4.43
C GLN A 19 -2.74 6.62 3.01
N LEU A 20 -3.48 5.99 2.09
CA LEU A 20 -3.65 6.51 0.72
C LEU A 20 -4.29 7.91 0.72
N TRP A 21 -5.30 8.13 1.57
CA TRP A 21 -5.90 9.46 1.77
C TRP A 21 -4.86 10.50 2.23
N ARG A 22 -4.00 10.15 3.19
CA ARG A 22 -2.91 11.03 3.65
C ARG A 22 -1.96 11.37 2.50
N TRP A 23 -1.59 10.39 1.69
CA TRP A 23 -0.76 10.64 0.51
C TRP A 23 -1.42 11.55 -0.53
N LYS A 24 -2.73 11.39 -0.79
CA LYS A 24 -3.48 12.31 -1.64
C LYS A 24 -3.46 13.73 -1.07
N SER A 25 -3.71 13.88 0.23
CA SER A 25 -3.79 15.20 0.87
C SER A 25 -2.49 16.00 0.82
N VAL A 26 -1.34 15.33 0.70
CA VAL A 26 -0.03 16.00 0.55
C VAL A 26 0.36 16.23 -0.92
N GLY A 27 -0.55 15.99 -1.87
CA GLY A 27 -0.36 16.27 -3.29
C GLY A 27 0.56 15.30 -4.04
N ARG A 28 0.75 14.08 -3.53
CA ARG A 28 1.62 13.06 -4.15
C ARG A 28 0.80 12.14 -5.05
N THR A 29 1.38 11.74 -6.18
CA THR A 29 0.76 10.81 -7.13
C THR A 29 0.61 9.41 -6.53
N LEU A 30 -0.62 8.92 -6.41
CA LEU A 30 -0.91 7.60 -5.83
C LEU A 30 -0.55 6.43 -6.76
N LEU A 31 -0.56 6.64 -8.09
CA LEU A 31 -0.38 5.57 -9.08
C LEU A 31 0.94 4.78 -8.93
N ASN A 32 2.02 5.44 -8.53
CA ASN A 32 3.34 4.83 -8.38
C ASN A 32 3.71 4.52 -6.92
N LEU A 33 2.76 4.72 -6.01
CA LEU A 33 2.99 4.59 -4.58
C LEU A 33 3.07 3.15 -4.07
N PRO A 34 2.22 2.20 -4.51
CA PRO A 34 2.19 0.89 -3.89
C PRO A 34 3.36 0.02 -4.35
N LYS A 35 3.95 -0.68 -3.39
CA LYS A 35 4.86 -1.80 -3.66
C LYS A 35 4.02 -3.08 -3.73
N ILE A 36 4.21 -3.86 -4.77
CA ILE A 36 3.57 -5.17 -4.95
C ILE A 36 4.63 -6.25 -4.85
N GLU A 37 4.38 -7.25 -4.02
CA GLU A 37 5.30 -8.38 -3.80
C GLU A 37 4.54 -9.71 -3.91
N LYS A 38 5.23 -10.75 -4.37
CA LYS A 38 4.70 -12.12 -4.37
C LYS A 38 5.30 -12.88 -3.20
N ARG A 39 4.45 -13.42 -2.32
CA ARG A 39 4.84 -14.24 -1.17
C ARG A 39 3.86 -15.41 -1.03
N ASP A 40 4.40 -16.61 -0.85
CA ASP A 40 3.61 -17.85 -0.69
C ASP A 40 2.54 -18.02 -1.79
N HIS A 41 2.96 -17.73 -3.02
CA HIS A 41 2.15 -17.76 -4.25
C HIS A 41 1.02 -16.72 -4.35
N LYS A 42 0.81 -15.91 -3.33
CA LYS A 42 -0.13 -14.78 -3.33
C LYS A 42 0.59 -13.45 -3.53
N LEU A 43 -0.14 -12.45 -3.99
CA LEU A 43 0.33 -11.07 -4.07
C LEU A 43 -0.08 -10.30 -2.82
N ARG A 44 0.81 -9.42 -2.38
CA ARG A 44 0.60 -8.48 -1.29
C ARG A 44 0.91 -7.08 -1.79
N ILE A 45 0.21 -6.10 -1.25
CA ILE A 45 0.39 -4.69 -1.56
C ILE A 45 0.79 -3.95 -0.29
N SER A 46 1.75 -3.05 -0.39
CA SER A 46 2.17 -2.19 0.70
C SER A 46 2.37 -0.75 0.23
N VAL A 47 2.24 0.20 1.15
CA VAL A 47 2.55 1.61 0.91
C VAL A 47 3.46 2.12 1.99
N VAL A 48 4.43 2.93 1.63
CA VAL A 48 5.26 3.63 2.60
C VAL A 48 4.44 4.76 3.22
N SER A 49 4.68 5.13 4.47
CA SER A 49 4.12 6.31 5.13
C SER A 49 4.65 7.60 4.48
N VAL A 50 3.94 8.71 4.64
CA VAL A 50 4.33 10.02 4.07
C VAL A 50 5.71 10.49 4.59
N ASP A 51 6.06 10.12 5.82
CA ASP A 51 7.36 10.42 6.43
C ASP A 51 8.49 9.45 6.01
N ASN A 52 8.20 8.43 5.22
CA ASN A 52 9.13 7.39 4.75
C ASN A 52 9.73 6.51 5.87
N ILE A 53 9.06 6.41 7.01
CA ILE A 53 9.54 5.64 8.18
C ILE A 53 8.91 4.25 8.26
N THR A 54 7.63 4.13 7.89
CA THR A 54 6.83 2.92 8.08
C THR A 54 6.34 2.38 6.74
N CYS A 55 6.41 1.07 6.56
CA CYS A 55 5.76 0.36 5.46
C CYS A 55 4.46 -0.27 5.95
N TYR A 56 3.32 0.18 5.43
CA TYR A 56 2.02 -0.40 5.74
C TYR A 56 1.69 -1.49 4.73
N SER A 57 1.74 -2.75 5.17
CA SER A 57 1.40 -3.91 4.35
C SER A 57 -0.06 -4.31 4.57
N LEU A 58 -0.83 -4.45 3.50
CA LEU A 58 -2.22 -4.87 3.61
C LEU A 58 -2.29 -6.35 4.05
N LYS A 59 -3.12 -6.63 5.07
CA LYS A 59 -3.38 -8.01 5.54
C LYS A 59 -4.02 -8.89 4.46
N LYS A 60 -4.90 -8.31 3.64
CA LYS A 60 -5.51 -8.97 2.49
C LYS A 60 -4.44 -9.32 1.45
N SER A 61 -4.53 -10.51 0.90
CA SER A 61 -3.70 -10.99 -0.20
C SER A 61 -4.55 -11.26 -1.44
N PHE A 62 -3.90 -11.35 -2.60
CA PHE A 62 -4.57 -11.49 -3.90
C PHE A 62 -3.99 -12.68 -4.66
N GLU A 63 -4.82 -13.40 -5.40
CA GLU A 63 -4.38 -14.58 -6.15
C GLU A 63 -3.73 -14.20 -7.49
N SER A 64 -4.01 -12.99 -8.00
CA SER A 64 -3.47 -12.51 -9.28
C SER A 64 -3.27 -11.00 -9.31
N TYR A 65 -2.40 -10.54 -10.22
CA TYR A 65 -2.15 -9.11 -10.43
C TYR A 65 -3.42 -8.38 -10.85
N GLN A 66 -4.24 -9.00 -11.68
CA GLN A 66 -5.52 -8.45 -12.11
C GLN A 66 -6.45 -8.18 -10.93
N GLN A 67 -6.59 -9.13 -9.99
CA GLN A 67 -7.42 -8.91 -8.80
C GLN A 67 -6.89 -7.77 -7.93
N LEU A 68 -5.57 -7.71 -7.74
CA LEU A 68 -4.92 -6.67 -6.96
C LEU A 68 -5.12 -5.29 -7.60
N LEU A 69 -4.85 -5.16 -8.90
CA LEU A 69 -4.96 -3.90 -9.63
C LEU A 69 -6.40 -3.42 -9.75
N ASN A 70 -7.37 -4.32 -9.95
CA ASN A 70 -8.79 -3.96 -9.95
C ASN A 70 -9.23 -3.43 -8.58
N TRP A 71 -8.83 -4.11 -7.50
CA TRP A 71 -9.13 -3.65 -6.15
C TRP A 71 -8.45 -2.30 -5.86
N TYR A 72 -7.18 -2.16 -6.21
CA TYR A 72 -6.45 -0.91 -5.98
C TYR A 72 -7.02 0.24 -6.81
N GLY A 73 -7.35 -0.01 -8.07
CA GLY A 73 -8.02 0.94 -8.96
C GLY A 73 -9.33 1.45 -8.36
N SER A 74 -10.19 0.54 -7.87
CA SER A 74 -11.45 0.96 -7.22
C SER A 74 -11.25 1.89 -6.02
N ILE A 75 -10.15 1.72 -5.27
CA ILE A 75 -9.81 2.63 -4.18
C ILE A 75 -9.35 3.97 -4.72
N LEU A 76 -8.56 3.99 -5.79
CA LEU A 76 -8.14 5.24 -6.42
C LEU A 76 -9.33 6.03 -6.96
N ASP A 77 -10.31 5.35 -7.57
CA ASP A 77 -11.53 5.97 -8.08
C ASP A 77 -12.37 6.60 -6.94
N GLU A 78 -12.45 5.94 -5.78
CA GLU A 78 -13.09 6.53 -4.59
C GLU A 78 -12.30 7.71 -4.00
N LEU A 79 -10.99 7.71 -4.23
CA LEU A 79 -10.10 8.73 -3.76
C LEU A 79 -10.00 9.89 -4.73
N GLU A 80 -10.52 9.87 -5.96
CA GLU A 80 -10.45 10.99 -6.92
C GLU A 80 -11.41 12.14 -6.55
#